data_AF-A0A9Q4B5H6-F1
#
_entry.id   AF-A0A9Q4B5H6-F1
#
_cell.length_a   1.000
_cell.length_b   1.000
_cell.length_c   1.000
_cell.angle_alpha   90.00
_cell.angle_beta   90.00
_cell.angle_gamma   90.00
#
_symmetry.space_group_name_H-M   'P 1'
#
loop_
_entity.id
_entity.type
_entity.pdbx_description
1 polymer ?
#
loop_
_entity_poly.entity_id
_entity_poly.type
_entity_poly.pdbx_seq_one_letter_code
_entity_poly.pdbx_strand_id
1 'polypeptide(L)'
;MLRKNHSLSRAEWSYPDIYSIDYFLEDFKHELTYDNVNDNLELLKDYRNKLKSDTITLTFGNCKLEVQGIDEATATIRGLEYVLNEMNTN
;
A
#
# COMPACT_ATOMS: atom_id res chain seq x y z
N MET A 1 -21.99 -31.97 17.32
CA MET A 1 -21.08 -31.66 16.19
C MET A 1 -21.78 -30.66 15.28
N LEU A 2 -21.24 -29.46 15.12
CA LEU A 2 -21.51 -28.54 14.00
C LEU A 2 -20.41 -27.46 14.08
N ARG A 3 -19.26 -27.71 13.45
CA ARG A 3 -18.22 -26.68 13.27
C ARG A 3 -18.76 -25.71 12.23
N LYS A 4 -19.22 -24.54 12.69
CA LYS A 4 -19.50 -23.41 11.78
C LYS A 4 -18.15 -22.91 11.28
N ASN A 5 -17.86 -23.19 10.02
CA ASN A 5 -16.81 -22.49 9.27
C ASN A 5 -17.22 -21.02 9.19
N HIS A 6 -16.67 -20.20 10.09
CA HIS A 6 -16.68 -18.76 9.94
C HIS A 6 -15.78 -18.44 8.74
N SER A 7 -16.40 -18.23 7.58
CA SER A 7 -15.75 -17.50 6.50
C SER A 7 -15.47 -16.09 7.03
N LEU A 8 -14.23 -15.86 7.47
CA LEU A 8 -13.72 -14.52 7.74
C LEU A 8 -13.74 -13.79 6.41
N SER A 9 -14.82 -13.04 6.14
CA SER A 9 -14.82 -12.04 5.08
C SER A 9 -13.68 -11.10 5.40
N ARG A 10 -12.60 -11.18 4.61
CA ARG A 10 -11.45 -10.27 4.68
C ARG A 10 -12.02 -8.88 4.42
N ALA A 11 -12.23 -8.12 5.48
CA ALA A 11 -12.75 -6.77 5.38
C ALA A 11 -11.76 -5.98 4.51
N GLU A 12 -12.23 -5.37 3.43
CA GLU A 12 -11.41 -4.42 2.68
C GLU A 12 -11.26 -3.18 3.57
N TRP A 13 -10.04 -2.92 4.02
CA TRP A 13 -9.73 -1.71 4.80
C TRP A 13 -9.31 -0.61 3.84
N SER A 14 -9.99 0.53 3.93
CA SER A 14 -9.66 1.78 3.26
C SER A 14 -9.23 2.77 4.34
N TYR A 15 -8.01 3.31 4.22
CA TYR A 15 -7.44 4.25 5.18
C TYR A 15 -7.80 5.68 4.76
N PRO A 16 -8.50 6.47 5.60
CA PRO A 16 -8.80 7.86 5.28
C PRO A 16 -7.52 8.70 5.42
N ASP A 17 -7.20 9.50 4.40
CA ASP A 17 -6.13 10.50 4.30
C ASP A 17 -4.89 10.20 5.15
N ILE A 18 -3.88 9.60 4.53
CA ILE A 18 -2.67 9.20 5.22
C ILE A 18 -1.89 10.44 5.68
N TYR A 19 -1.92 10.74 6.99
CA TYR A 19 -1.04 11.76 7.57
C TYR A 19 0.46 11.37 7.49
N SER A 20 0.77 10.07 7.50
CA SER A 20 2.10 9.52 7.21
C SER A 20 2.02 8.08 6.72
N ILE A 21 2.63 7.80 5.57
CA ILE A 21 2.71 6.45 4.96
C ILE A 21 3.30 5.43 5.91
N ASP A 22 4.14 5.85 6.84
CA ASP A 22 4.82 4.98 7.81
C ASP A 22 3.81 4.22 8.68
N TYR A 23 2.73 4.86 9.13
CA TYR A 23 1.70 4.20 9.95
C TYR A 23 0.94 3.14 9.16
N PHE A 24 0.60 3.43 7.90
CA PHE A 24 -0.04 2.45 7.03
C PHE A 24 0.87 1.23 6.83
N LEU A 25 2.15 1.45 6.56
CA LEU A 25 3.11 0.37 6.33
C LEU A 25 3.34 -0.48 7.58
N GLU A 26 3.30 0.12 8.77
CA GLU A 26 3.39 -0.60 10.04
C GLU A 26 2.15 -1.46 10.30
N ASP A 27 0.95 -0.88 10.18
CA ASP A 27 -0.32 -1.56 10.43
C ASP A 27 -0.55 -2.74 9.48
N PHE A 28 -0.17 -2.60 8.21
CA PHE A 28 -0.39 -3.61 7.18
C PHE A 28 0.86 -4.39 6.80
N LYS A 29 1.93 -4.34 7.61
CA LYS A 29 3.19 -5.05 7.36
C LYS A 29 3.02 -6.53 6.99
N HIS A 30 2.00 -7.18 7.55
CA HIS A 30 1.68 -8.59 7.32
C HIS A 30 1.08 -8.88 5.92
N GLU A 31 0.53 -7.88 5.24
CA GLU A 31 0.01 -7.99 3.88
C GLU A 31 1.05 -7.53 2.83
N LEU A 32 2.17 -6.93 3.25
CA LEU A 32 3.25 -6.48 2.36
C LEU A 32 4.09 -7.67 1.89
N THR A 33 4.16 -7.85 0.57
CA THR A 33 5.08 -8.79 -0.08
C THR A 33 6.01 -8.02 -0.99
N TYR A 34 7.20 -8.59 -1.25
CA TYR A 34 8.14 -7.96 -2.18
C TYR A 34 7.48 -7.59 -3.51
N ASP A 35 6.75 -8.54 -4.11
CA ASP A 35 6.08 -8.35 -5.39
C ASP A 35 5.03 -7.23 -5.33
N ASN A 36 4.14 -7.25 -4.32
CA ASN A 36 3.09 -6.23 -4.25
C ASN A 36 3.65 -4.83 -3.94
N VAL A 37 4.70 -4.73 -3.12
CA VAL A 37 5.34 -3.45 -2.84
C VAL A 37 6.05 -2.93 -4.10
N ASN A 38 6.78 -3.79 -4.82
CA ASN A 38 7.47 -3.41 -6.04
C ASN A 38 6.50 -2.98 -7.14
N ASP A 39 5.43 -3.74 -7.39
CA ASP A 39 4.44 -3.43 -8.42
C ASP A 39 3.75 -2.08 -8.15
N ASN A 40 3.32 -1.83 -6.90
CA ASN A 40 2.71 -0.55 -6.52
C ASN A 40 3.71 0.61 -6.56
N LEU A 41 4.99 0.36 -6.25
CA LEU A 41 6.04 1.37 -6.36
C LEU A 41 6.26 1.79 -7.82
N GLU A 42 6.33 0.85 -8.75
CA GLU A 42 6.46 1.13 -10.18
C GLU A 42 5.25 1.90 -10.71
N LEU A 43 4.04 1.47 -10.33
CA LEU A 43 2.79 2.15 -10.67
C LEU A 43 2.79 3.61 -10.20
N LEU A 44 3.23 3.85 -8.96
CA LEU A 44 3.23 5.18 -8.38
C LEU A 44 4.35 6.08 -8.97
N LYS A 45 5.50 5.49 -9.34
CA LYS A 45 6.56 6.18 -10.09
C LYS A 45 6.06 6.62 -11.47
N ASP A 46 5.34 5.77 -12.19
CA ASP A 46 4.71 6.12 -13.47
C ASP A 46 3.66 7.22 -13.30
N TYR A 47 2.80 7.11 -12.29
CA TYR A 47 1.82 8.14 -11.92
C TYR A 47 2.48 9.51 -11.70
N ARG A 48 3.55 9.56 -10.90
CA ARG A 48 4.32 10.78 -10.63
C ARG A 48 4.98 11.34 -11.89
N ASN A 49 5.62 10.49 -12.69
CA ASN A 49 6.33 10.90 -13.90
C ASN A 49 5.37 11.47 -14.96
N LYS A 50 4.12 11.01 -14.99
CA LYS A 50 3.06 11.53 -15.86
C LYS A 50 2.38 12.79 -15.32
N LEU A 51 2.83 13.30 -14.17
CA LEU A 51 2.28 14.50 -13.51
C LEU A 51 0.75 14.42 -13.33
N LYS A 52 0.23 13.23 -13.04
CA LYS A 52 -1.20 13.02 -12.80
C LYS A 52 -1.63 13.70 -11.50
N SER A 53 -2.90 14.11 -11.45
CA SER A 53 -3.51 14.74 -10.27
C SER A 53 -4.74 13.99 -9.75
N ASP A 54 -5.23 13.02 -10.51
CA ASP A 54 -6.35 12.17 -10.11
C ASP A 54 -5.93 11.17 -9.02
N THR A 55 -6.85 10.75 -8.17
CA THR A 55 -6.56 9.72 -7.16
C THR A 55 -6.14 8.41 -7.82
N ILE A 56 -5.06 7.80 -7.31
CA ILE A 56 -4.61 6.46 -7.69
C ILE A 56 -4.77 5.52 -6.50
N THR A 57 -5.25 4.30 -6.76
CA THR A 57 -5.39 3.26 -5.74
C THR A 57 -4.26 2.24 -5.87
N LEU A 58 -3.48 2.11 -4.81
CA LEU A 58 -2.48 1.05 -4.62
C LEU A 58 -3.13 -0.12 -3.88
N THR A 59 -2.74 -1.35 -4.20
CA THR A 59 -3.33 -2.56 -3.60
C THR A 59 -2.26 -3.47 -3.01
N PHE A 60 -2.28 -3.64 -1.69
CA PHE A 60 -1.35 -4.49 -0.93
C PHE A 60 -2.12 -5.65 -0.33
N GLY A 61 -2.17 -6.78 -1.04
CA GLY A 61 -2.98 -7.93 -0.63
C GLY A 61 -4.46 -7.54 -0.57
N ASN A 62 -5.00 -7.41 0.65
CA ASN A 62 -6.40 -7.05 0.90
C ASN A 62 -6.59 -5.62 1.38
N CYS A 63 -5.51 -4.85 1.37
CA CYS A 63 -5.49 -3.45 1.77
C CYS A 63 -5.41 -2.58 0.53
N LYS A 64 -6.21 -1.52 0.49
CA LYS A 64 -6.19 -0.52 -0.58
C LYS A 64 -5.76 0.80 0.00
N LEU A 65 -4.91 1.49 -0.74
CA LEU A 65 -4.40 2.80 -0.36
C LEU A 65 -4.66 3.78 -1.48
N GLU A 66 -5.43 4.82 -1.19
CA GLU A 66 -5.66 5.89 -2.13
C GLU A 66 -4.59 6.96 -1.93
N VAL A 67 -4.03 7.43 -3.04
CA VAL A 67 -2.98 8.45 -3.07
C VAL A 67 -3.42 9.51 -4.06
N GLN A 68 -3.40 10.78 -3.66
CA GLN A 68 -3.85 11.90 -4.47
C GLN A 68 -2.75 12.95 -4.65
N GLY A 69 -2.52 13.32 -5.91
CA GLY A 69 -1.54 14.34 -6.25
C GLY A 69 -0.08 13.90 -6.08
N ILE A 70 0.84 14.83 -6.41
CA ILE A 70 2.26 14.52 -6.57
C ILE A 70 3.02 14.48 -5.24
N ASP A 71 2.62 15.31 -4.27
CA ASP A 71 3.28 15.37 -2.97
C ASP A 71 3.05 14.08 -2.18
N GLU A 72 1.81 13.62 -2.12
CA GLU A 72 1.44 12.36 -1.47
C GLU A 72 2.05 11.15 -2.20
N ALA A 73 2.06 11.16 -3.53
CA ALA A 73 2.76 10.15 -4.32
C ALA A 73 4.27 10.11 -4.00
N THR A 74 4.90 11.27 -3.82
CA THR A 74 6.33 11.35 -3.49
C THR A 74 6.62 10.82 -2.08
N ALA A 75 5.78 11.16 -1.10
CA ALA A 75 5.89 10.61 0.25
C ALA A 75 5.71 9.09 0.25
N THR A 76 4.68 8.61 -0.44
CA THR A 76 4.36 7.18 -0.53
C THR A 76 5.46 6.38 -1.24
N ILE A 77 6.04 6.90 -2.32
CA ILE A 77 7.21 6.30 -2.99
C ILE A 77 8.36 6.07 -2.00
N ARG A 78 8.68 7.05 -1.16
CA ARG A 78 9.78 6.94 -0.19
C ARG A 78 9.51 5.84 0.85
N GLY A 79 8.27 5.76 1.35
CA GLY A 79 7.86 4.70 2.28
C GLY A 79 8.00 3.31 1.67
N LEU A 80 7.55 3.13 0.42
CA LEU A 80 7.67 1.85 -0.29
C LEU A 80 9.14 1.48 -0.60
N GLU A 81 9.97 2.45 -0.97
CA GLU A 81 11.42 2.24 -1.17
C GLU A 81 12.11 1.81 0.13
N TYR A 82 11.74 2.41 1.26
CA TYR A 82 12.24 2.00 2.57
C TYR A 82 11.88 0.56 2.90
N VAL A 83 10.60 0.18 2.70
CA VAL A 83 10.13 -1.20 2.95
C VAL A 83 10.85 -2.22 2.07
N LEU A 84 11.03 -1.95 0.78
CA LEU A 84 11.77 -2.86 -0.10
C LEU A 84 13.22 -3.02 0.35
N ASN A 85 13.86 -1.95 0.83
CA ASN A 85 15.22 -2.02 1.34
C ASN A 85 15.31 -2.91 2.59
N GLU A 86 14.39 -2.76 3.54
CA GLU A 86 14.29 -3.59 4.75
C GLU A 86 14.03 -5.08 4.43
N MET A 87 13.24 -5.37 3.39
CA MET A 87 12.99 -6.74 2.92
C MET A 87 14.22 -7.40 2.29
N ASN A 88 15.10 -6.63 1.65
CA ASN A 88 16.32 -7.15 1.03
C ASN A 88 17.48 -7.35 2.02
N THR A 89 17.40 -6.73 3.21
CA THR A 89 18.46 -6.79 4.24
C THR A 89 18.18 -7.82 5.34
N ASN A 90 16.99 -8.42 5.38
CA ASN A 90 16.61 -9.51 6.29
C ASN A 90 16.50 -10.85 5.57
#